data_AF-A0A2V5T6D9-F1
#
_entry.id   AF-A0A2V5T6D9-F1
#
_cell.length_a   1.000
_cell.length_b   1.000
_cell.length_c   1.000
_cell.angle_alpha   90.00
_cell.angle_beta   90.00
_cell.angle_gamma   90.00
#
_symmetry.space_group_name_H-M   'P 1'
#
loop_
_entity.id
_entity.type
_entity.pdbx_description
1 polymer ?
#
loop_
_entity_poly.entity_id
_entity_poly.type
_entity_poly.pdbx_seq_one_letter_code
_entity_poly.pdbx_strand_id
1 'polypeptide(L)' 'MSGQKDIGVARLKGDAFRTDPWALLKWLEFTGSNETTSPEFPFLLMTGRTLYQFNVGTMTMRTLKVPLMAVGIQKLPRDD' A
#
# COMPACT_ATOMS: atom_id res chain seq x y z
N MET A 1 -42.66 -0.77 -2.69
CA MET A 1 -41.67 -1.33 -1.73
C MET A 1 -41.22 -2.66 -2.32
N SER A 2 -39.96 -2.99 -2.57
CA SER A 2 -38.67 -2.49 -2.09
C SER A 2 -37.63 -2.87 -3.16
N GLY A 3 -36.83 -1.90 -3.62
CA GLY A 3 -35.69 -2.15 -4.50
C GLY A 3 -34.48 -2.56 -3.67
N GLN A 4 -34.06 -3.81 -3.81
CA GLN A 4 -32.85 -4.30 -3.17
C GLN A 4 -31.65 -3.87 -4.00
N LYS A 5 -30.92 -2.87 -3.51
CA LYS A 5 -29.67 -2.39 -4.12
C LYS A 5 -28.55 -3.29 -3.63
N ASP A 6 -28.22 -4.31 -4.42
CA ASP A 6 -27.01 -5.09 -4.21
C ASP A 6 -25.79 -4.18 -4.35
N ILE A 7 -25.18 -3.85 -3.21
CA ILE A 7 -23.88 -3.16 -3.14
C ILE A 7 -22.77 -4.16 -3.48
N GLY A 8 -22.77 -4.62 -4.73
CA GLY A 8 -21.75 -5.51 -5.27
C GLY A 8 -20.46 -4.73 -5.55
N VAL A 9 -19.36 -5.13 -4.91
CA VAL A 9 -18.00 -4.71 -5.25
C VAL A 9 -17.79 -4.92 -6.75
N ALA A 10 -17.54 -3.84 -7.49
CA ALA A 10 -17.24 -3.91 -8.91
C ALA A 10 -16.02 -4.82 -9.11
N ARG A 11 -16.27 -6.04 -9.59
CA ARG A 11 -15.22 -7.01 -9.92
C ARG A 11 -14.37 -6.43 -11.04
N LEU A 12 -13.17 -5.97 -10.71
CA LEU A 12 -12.12 -5.69 -11.69
C LEU A 12 -11.44 -6.99 -12.11
N LYS A 13 -12.18 -7.88 -12.78
CA LYS A 13 -11.58 -9.01 -13.47
C LYS A 13 -12.31 -9.17 -14.79
N GLY A 14 -11.65 -8.70 -15.84
CA GLY A 14 -12.09 -8.86 -17.22
C GLY A 14 -10.88 -9.26 -18.06
N ASP A 15 -11.14 -10.07 -19.08
CA ASP A 15 -10.15 -10.53 -20.08
C ASP A 15 -9.78 -9.43 -21.09
N ALA A 16 -10.27 -8.21 -20.88
CA ALA A 16 -10.14 -7.05 -21.76
C ALA A 16 -10.16 -5.75 -20.94
N PHE A 17 -9.64 -4.66 -21.51
CA PHE A 17 -9.76 -3.34 -20.90
C PHE A 17 -11.21 -2.86 -20.90
N ARG A 18 -11.55 -1.96 -19.97
CA ARG A 18 -12.92 -1.47 -19.74
C ARG A 18 -13.56 -0.81 -20.98
N THR A 19 -12.75 -0.38 -21.94
CA THR A 19 -13.19 0.40 -23.11
C THR A 19 -12.94 -0.31 -24.45
N ASP A 20 -11.90 -1.14 -24.56
CA ASP A 20 -11.50 -1.80 -25.82
C ASP A 20 -10.71 -3.09 -25.49
N PRO A 21 -10.86 -4.19 -26.26
CA PRO A 21 -9.97 -5.35 -26.14
C PRO A 21 -8.48 -5.02 -26.30
N TRP A 22 -8.12 -3.91 -26.95
CA TRP A 22 -6.74 -3.52 -27.20
C TRP A 22 -6.42 -2.13 -26.67
N ALA A 23 -5.29 -1.99 -25.98
CA ALA A 23 -4.73 -0.70 -25.61
C ALA A 23 -3.41 -0.49 -26.37
N LEU A 24 -3.25 0.68 -27.00
CA LEU A 24 -1.99 1.06 -27.61
C LEU A 24 -0.93 1.24 -26.51
N LEU A 25 0.21 0.59 -26.69
CA LEU A 25 1.38 0.81 -25.83
C LEU A 25 1.88 2.24 -26.03
N LYS A 26 2.00 3.00 -24.94
CA LYS A 26 2.57 4.35 -24.95
C LYS A 26 3.85 4.36 -24.13
N TRP A 27 4.87 4.98 -24.70
CA TRP A 27 6.07 5.33 -23.96
C TRP A 27 5.78 6.52 -23.05
N LEU A 28 6.22 6.41 -21.79
CA LEU A 28 6.12 7.48 -20.82
C LEU A 28 7.54 7.83 -20.36
N GLU A 29 7.87 9.11 -20.46
CA GLU A 29 9.13 9.63 -19.92
C GLU A 29 9.14 9.55 -18.41
N PHE A 30 10.29 9.19 -17.83
CA PHE A 30 10.46 9.23 -16.39
C PHE A 30 10.50 10.67 -15.90
N THR A 31 9.63 11.00 -14.95
CA THR A 31 9.68 12.26 -14.21
C THR A 31 10.00 11.95 -12.75
N GLY A 32 11.12 12.47 -12.26
CA GLY A 32 11.57 12.24 -10.89
C GLY A 32 10.65 12.85 -9.83
N SER A 33 10.76 12.35 -8.59
CA SER A 33 10.10 12.94 -7.43
C SER A 33 10.67 14.34 -7.13
N ASN A 34 9.83 15.23 -6.63
CA ASN A 34 10.26 16.54 -6.11
C ASN A 34 11.05 16.40 -4.79
N GLU A 35 10.86 15.30 -4.05
CA GLU A 35 11.55 15.01 -2.80
C GLU A 35 12.67 13.98 -3.06
N THR A 36 13.90 14.38 -2.74
CA THR A 36 15.14 13.61 -2.93
C THR A 36 16.05 13.77 -1.71
N THR A 37 17.14 12.99 -1.62
CA THR A 37 18.10 13.10 -0.52
C THR A 37 19.03 14.30 -0.65
N SER A 38 19.56 14.74 0.48
CA SER A 38 20.60 15.79 0.57
C SER A 38 21.62 15.41 1.66
N PRO A 39 22.73 16.15 1.83
CA PRO A 39 23.63 15.92 2.96
C PRO A 39 22.96 16.10 4.33
N GLU A 40 21.96 16.98 4.42
CA GLU A 40 21.15 17.18 5.63
C GLU A 40 20.12 16.06 5.83
N PHE A 41 19.59 15.51 4.72
CA PHE A 41 18.61 14.41 4.70
C PHE A 41 19.13 13.23 3.86
N PRO A 42 20.08 12.42 4.36
CA PRO A 42 20.82 11.46 3.54
C PRO A 42 20.04 10.17 3.23
N PHE A 43 18.86 9.97 3.82
CA PHE A 43 18.05 8.77 3.66
C PHE A 43 16.68 9.07 3.06
N LEU A 44 16.23 8.22 2.12
CA LEU A 44 14.84 8.20 1.68
C LEU A 44 14.01 7.39 2.68
N LEU A 45 12.98 8.01 3.25
CA LEU A 45 12.03 7.33 4.10
C LEU A 45 10.93 6.68 3.24
N MET A 46 10.74 5.38 3.42
CA MET A 46 9.60 4.66 2.86
C MET A 46 8.78 4.04 3.99
N THR A 47 7.47 4.29 3.97
CA THR A 47 6.53 3.66 4.91
C THR A 47 5.75 2.55 4.22
N GLY A 48 5.41 1.51 4.97
CA GLY A 48 4.63 0.39 4.47
C GLY A 48 3.56 -0.07 5.44
N ARG A 49 2.98 -1.23 5.16
CA ARG A 49 2.04 -1.94 6.04
C ARG A 49 2.61 -3.31 6.35
N THR A 50 2.29 -3.83 7.52
CA THR A 50 2.56 -5.23 7.85
C THR A 50 1.33 -6.07 7.55
N LEU A 51 1.52 -7.38 7.42
CA LEU A 51 0.42 -8.32 7.16
C LEU A 51 -0.69 -8.25 8.22
N TYR A 52 -0.33 -7.97 9.48
CA TYR A 52 -1.23 -8.11 10.62
C TYR A 52 -1.88 -6.80 11.07
N GLN A 53 -1.33 -5.64 10.67
CA GLN A 53 -1.86 -4.33 11.05
C GLN A 53 -2.46 -3.61 9.84
N PHE A 54 -3.73 -3.28 9.96
CA PHE A 54 -4.44 -2.51 8.95
C PHE A 54 -4.24 -1.02 9.20
N ASN A 55 -3.46 -0.38 8.32
CA ASN A 55 -3.19 1.07 8.37
C ASN A 55 -2.75 1.51 9.78
N VAL A 56 -3.52 2.42 10.39
CA VAL A 56 -3.27 3.00 11.71
C VAL A 56 -3.69 2.08 12.87
N GLY A 57 -4.14 0.85 12.58
CA GLY A 57 -4.38 -0.19 13.58
C GLY A 57 -5.62 0.01 14.46
N THR A 58 -6.50 0.99 14.17
CA THR A 58 -7.71 1.28 14.97
C THR A 58 -8.64 0.08 15.15
N MET A 59 -8.61 -0.88 14.23
CA MET A 59 -9.35 -2.13 14.33
C MET A 59 -8.46 -3.30 14.75
N THR A 60 -7.33 -3.48 14.06
CA THR A 60 -6.48 -4.67 14.17
C THR A 60 -5.68 -4.72 15.47
N MET A 61 -5.30 -3.57 16.05
CA MET A 61 -4.69 -3.51 17.39
C MET A 61 -5.68 -3.75 18.53
N ARG A 62 -7.00 -3.83 18.25
CA ARG A 62 -8.02 -4.21 19.24
C ARG A 62 -8.35 -5.70 19.24
N THR A 63 -7.58 -6.50 18.49
CA THR A 63 -7.75 -7.95 18.39
C THR A 63 -6.65 -8.69 19.14
N LEU A 64 -6.83 -9.98 19.43
CA LEU A 64 -5.81 -10.82 20.09
C LEU A 64 -4.50 -10.99 19.27
N LYS A 65 -4.43 -10.46 18.03
CA LYS A 65 -3.26 -10.56 17.13
C LYS A 65 -2.16 -9.52 17.40
N VAL A 66 -2.30 -8.72 18.46
CA VAL A 66 -1.32 -7.73 18.95
C VAL A 66 0.12 -8.29 19.09
N PRO A 67 0.37 -9.54 19.53
CA PRO A 67 1.75 -10.03 19.68
C PRO A 67 2.51 -10.24 18.37
N LEU A 68 1.83 -10.34 17.22
CA LEU A 68 2.46 -10.57 15.91
C LEU A 68 3.07 -9.28 15.30
N MET A 69 3.22 -8.23 16.11
CA MET A 69 3.69 -6.91 15.69
C MET A 69 5.19 -6.85 15.31
N ALA A 70 5.99 -7.85 15.66
CA ALA A 70 7.42 -7.85 15.36
C ALA A 70 7.72 -8.56 14.03
N VAL A 71 7.55 -7.86 12.92
CA VAL A 71 8.21 -8.24 11.66
C VAL A 71 9.10 -7.07 11.25
N GLY A 72 10.42 -7.29 11.27
CA GLY A 72 11.40 -6.36 10.68
C GLY A 72 12.16 -5.44 11.64
N ILE A 73 12.08 -5.63 12.96
CA ILE A 73 12.99 -4.91 13.88
C ILE A 73 14.36 -5.59 13.81
N GLN A 74 15.18 -5.24 12.82
CA GLN A 74 16.61 -5.41 12.96
C GLN A 74 17.03 -4.34 13.98
N LYS A 75 17.17 -4.75 15.24
CA LYS A 75 17.68 -3.90 16.29
C LYS A 75 19.09 -3.50 15.86
N LEU A 76 19.27 -2.25 15.42
CA LEU A 76 20.60 -1.71 15.19
C LEU A 76 21.38 -1.92 16.50
N PRO A 77 22.62 -2.45 16.47
CA PRO A 77 23.46 -2.45 17.65
C PRO A 77 23.49 -1.01 18.16
N ARG A 78 23.10 -0.82 19.43
CA ARG A 78 23.50 0.41 20.11
C ARG A 78 24.90 0.12 20.59
N ASP A 79 25.83 0.96 20.17
CA ASP A 79 27.17 1.00 20.74
C ASP A 79 27.04 1.75 22.07
N ASP A 80 26.54 1.05 23.11
CA ASP A 80 26.72 1.41 24.51
C ASP A 80 27.58 0.36 25.23
#